data_AF-A0A2N4U1M0-F1
#
_entry.id   AF-A0A2N4U1M0-F1
#
_cell.length_a   1.000
_cell.length_b   1.000
_cell.length_c   1.000
_cell.angle_alpha   90.00
_cell.angle_beta   90.00
_cell.angle_gamma   90.00
#
_symmetry.space_group_name_H-M   'P 1'
#
loop_
_entity.id
_entity.type
_entity.pdbx_description
1 polymer ?
#
loop_
_entity_poly.entity_id
_entity_poly.type
_entity_poly.pdbx_seq_one_letter_code
_entity_poly.pdbx_strand_id
1 'polypeptide(L)' 'MRQFNTRMVIPLLPLAEALKPAKTLNPLFNIEGIEHSMVTQYMAAVPVKDLKVAAWAPIRRSV' A
#
# COMPACT_ATOMS: atom_id res chain seq x y z
N MET A 1 7.26 -10.77 -22.29
CA MET A 1 7.29 -11.09 -20.85
C MET A 1 5.92 -11.61 -20.45
N ARG A 2 5.83 -12.75 -19.74
CA ARG A 2 4.56 -13.35 -19.32
C ARG A 2 4.03 -12.60 -18.10
N GLN A 3 2.77 -12.14 -18.15
CA GLN A 3 2.15 -11.44 -17.03
C GLN A 3 1.73 -12.45 -15.95
N PHE A 4 2.11 -12.19 -14.69
CA PHE A 4 1.66 -12.99 -13.56
C PHE A 4 0.23 -12.61 -13.14
N ASN A 5 -0.52 -13.60 -12.66
CA ASN A 5 -1.87 -13.42 -12.09
C ASN A 5 -1.83 -12.96 -10.62
N THR A 6 -0.69 -12.51 -10.14
CA THR A 6 -0.50 -11.94 -8.80
C THR A 6 0.12 -10.55 -8.90
N ARG A 7 -0.01 -9.76 -7.84
CA ARG A 7 0.70 -8.49 -7.63
C ARG A 7 1.39 -8.54 -6.27
N MET A 8 2.61 -8.04 -6.20
CA MET A 8 3.22 -7.72 -4.92
C MET A 8 2.50 -6.51 -4.33
N VAL A 9 2.01 -6.63 -3.11
CA VAL A 9 1.35 -5.55 -2.39
C VAL A 9 2.01 -5.37 -1.03
N ILE A 10 1.84 -4.18 -0.47
CA ILE A 10 2.23 -3.86 0.91
C ILE A 10 0.98 -3.28 1.57
N PRO A 11 0.53 -3.82 2.72
CA PRO A 11 -0.66 -3.33 3.39
C PRO A 11 -0.42 -1.95 4.04
N LEU A 12 -1.48 -1.15 4.06
CA LEU A 12 -1.59 0.07 4.84
C LEU A 12 -2.44 -0.21 6.07
N LEU A 13 -1.96 0.17 7.24
CA LEU A 13 -2.73 0.15 8.49
C LEU A 13 -2.94 1.58 8.99
N PRO A 14 -4.10 1.94 9.56
CA PRO A 14 -4.25 3.18 10.29
C PRO A 14 -3.13 3.31 11.33
N LEU A 15 -2.53 4.49 11.46
CA LEU A 15 -1.39 4.69 12.35
C LEU A 15 -1.74 4.38 13.81
N ALA A 16 -3.02 4.56 14.19
CA ALA A 16 -3.53 4.20 15.51
C ALA A 16 -3.52 2.69 15.81
N GLU A 17 -3.51 1.84 14.78
CA GLU A 17 -3.51 0.37 14.88
C GLU A 17 -2.14 -0.24 14.57
N ALA A 18 -1.24 0.56 13.98
CA ALA A 18 0.08 0.10 13.59
C ALA A 18 1.04 0.02 14.81
N LEU A 19 1.92 -0.98 14.80
CA LEU A 19 3.12 -0.94 15.63
C LEU A 19 3.97 0.27 15.25
N LYS A 20 4.71 0.83 16.22
CA LYS A 20 5.56 2.02 16.02
C LYS A 20 6.40 1.90 14.74
N PRO A 21 6.13 2.74 13.71
CA PRO A 21 6.78 2.58 12.41
C PRO A 21 8.29 2.86 12.46
N ALA A 22 9.07 1.99 11.82
CA ALA A 22 10.47 2.27 11.54
C ALA A 22 10.54 3.31 10.42
N LYS A 23 10.85 4.58 10.75
CA LYS A 23 10.69 5.75 9.85
C LYS A 23 11.16 5.55 8.41
N THR A 24 12.31 4.91 8.19
CA THR A 24 12.87 4.69 6.85
C THR A 24 12.21 3.53 6.11
N LEU A 25 11.80 2.49 6.83
CA LEU A 25 11.25 1.26 6.26
C LEU A 25 9.72 1.37 6.04
N ASN A 26 9.03 2.06 6.94
CA ASN A 26 7.58 2.12 7.04
C ASN A 26 7.14 3.59 6.87
N PRO A 27 7.12 4.11 5.63
CA PRO A 27 6.66 5.45 5.35
C PRO A 27 5.19 5.64 5.76
N LEU A 28 4.86 6.89 6.12
CA LEU A 28 3.52 7.31 6.47
C LEU A 28 2.83 7.96 5.27
N PHE A 29 1.53 7.69 5.11
CA PHE A 29 0.67 8.27 4.10
C PHE A 29 -0.53 8.92 4.76
N ASN A 30 -0.91 10.11 4.31
CA ASN A 30 -2.22 10.68 4.65
C ASN A 30 -3.19 10.37 3.51
N ILE A 31 -4.26 9.64 3.81
CA ILE A 31 -5.32 9.29 2.86
C ILE A 31 -6.63 9.75 3.49
N GLU A 32 -7.29 10.72 2.85
CA GLU A 32 -8.57 11.28 3.33
C GLU A 32 -8.54 11.77 4.79
N GLY A 33 -7.40 12.35 5.21
CA GLY A 33 -7.23 12.87 6.58
C GLY A 33 -6.81 11.81 7.61
N ILE A 34 -6.73 10.54 7.23
CA ILE A 34 -6.29 9.46 8.11
C ILE A 34 -4.83 9.12 7.81
N GLU A 35 -3.98 9.18 8.84
CA GLU A 35 -2.60 8.70 8.74
C GLU A 35 -2.55 7.18 8.72
N HIS A 36 -1.84 6.64 7.75
CA HIS A 36 -1.61 5.21 7.58
C HIS A 36 -0.12 4.92 7.54
N SER A 37 0.31 3.88 8.23
CA SER A 37 1.65 3.32 8.06
C SER A 37 1.63 2.26 6.97
N MET A 38 2.54 2.37 6.01
CA MET A 38 2.87 1.22 5.17
C MET A 38 3.73 0.24 5.97
N VAL A 39 3.27 -1.01 6.05
CA VAL A 39 3.91 -2.04 6.87
C VAL A 39 4.73 -2.95 5.96
N THR A 40 5.90 -2.48 5.55
CA THR A 40 6.72 -3.09 4.48
C THR A 40 7.03 -4.57 4.73
N GLN A 41 7.24 -4.95 5.99
CA GLN A 41 7.51 -6.33 6.37
C GLN A 41 6.32 -7.28 6.18
N TYR A 42 5.11 -6.77 5.91
CA TYR A 42 3.90 -7.56 5.62
C TYR A 42 3.65 -7.69 4.11
N MET A 43 4.66 -7.45 3.28
CA MET A 43 4.52 -7.59 1.83
C MET A 43 4.13 -9.02 1.43
N ALA A 44 3.24 -9.14 0.45
CA ALA A 44 2.75 -10.43 -0.02
C ALA A 44 2.39 -10.41 -1.51
N ALA A 45 2.42 -11.58 -2.13
CA ALA A 45 1.87 -11.77 -3.47
C ALA A 45 0.36 -12.04 -3.37
N VAL A 46 -0.45 -11.14 -3.91
CA VAL A 46 -1.92 -11.24 -3.88
C VAL A 46 -2.45 -11.55 -5.28
N PRO A 47 -3.32 -12.55 -5.46
CA PRO A 47 -3.99 -12.81 -6.73
C PRO A 47 -4.74 -11.59 -7.26
N VAL A 48 -4.65 -11.34 -8.57
CA VAL A 48 -5.32 -10.21 -9.23
C VAL A 48 -6.83 -10.23 -8.99
N LYS A 49 -7.44 -11.42 -8.91
CA LYS A 49 -8.88 -11.59 -8.63
C LYS A 49 -9.32 -11.09 -7.25
N ASP A 50 -8.38 -10.99 -6.30
CA ASP A 50 -8.67 -10.51 -4.94
C ASP A 50 -8.51 -8.98 -4.85
N LEU A 51 -7.84 -8.36 -5.83
CA LEU A 51 -7.75 -6.92 -5.98
C LEU A 51 -8.99 -6.40 -6.71
N LYS A 52 -9.77 -5.54 -6.03
CA LYS A 52 -11.03 -5.00 -6.57
C LYS A 52 -10.77 -3.73 -7.38
N VAL A 53 -11.09 -2.57 -6.80
CA VAL A 53 -10.98 -1.26 -7.45
C VAL A 53 -9.82 -0.47 -6.84
N ALA A 54 -9.23 0.42 -7.62
CA ALA A 54 -8.29 1.38 -7.08
C ALA A 54 -9.04 2.35 -6.16
N ALA A 55 -8.76 2.28 -4.85
CA ALA A 55 -9.32 3.21 -3.87
C ALA A 55 -8.71 4.62 -4.00
N TRP A 56 -7.49 4.70 -4.52
CA TRP A 56 -6.76 5.94 -4.75
C TRP A 56 -6.01 5.85 -6.07
N ALA A 57 -6.12 6.88 -6.91
CA ALA A 57 -5.33 7.03 -8.12
C ALA A 57 -4.48 8.31 -7.97
N PRO A 58 -3.14 8.23 -8.11
CA PRO A 58 -2.34 9.44 -8.09
C PRO A 58 -2.73 10.34 -9.27
N ILE A 59 -2.80 11.66 -9.02
CA ILE A 59 -2.88 12.66 -10.07
C ILE A 59 -1.72 12.37 -11.02
N ARG A 60 -2.01 12.03 -12.28
CA ARG A 60 -0.98 11.90 -13.31
C ARG A 60 -0.32 13.27 -13.44
N ARG A 61 0.84 13.46 -12.82
CA ARG A 61 1.75 14.52 -13.25
C ARG A 61 2.28 14.09 -14.60
N SER A 62 1.70 14.67 -15.65
CA SER A 62 2.33 14.75 -16.96
C SER A 62 3.70 15.39 -16.74
N VAL A 63 4.75 14.59 -16.84
CA VAL A 63 6.11 15.10 -17.04
C VAL A 63 6.30 15.20 -18.55
#